data_AF-A0A8T5M3Q4-F1
#
_entry.id   AF-A0A8T5M3Q4-F1
#
_cell.length_a   1.000
_cell.length_b   1.000
_cell.length_c   1.000
_cell.angle_alpha   90.00
_cell.angle_beta   90.00
_cell.angle_gamma   90.00
#
_symmetry.space_group_name_H-M   'P 1'
#
loop_
_entity.id
_entity.type
_entity.pdbx_description
1 polymer ?
#
loop_
_entity_poly.entity_id
_entity_poly.type
_entity_poly.pdbx_seq_one_letter_code
_entity_poly.pdbx_strand_id
1 'polypeptide(L)'
;MSDSYAIEILGIGVCKGPEIWSNERLINKFQEFWYKINDQGEREQLRSSDRAIKRITGIGQRHFAPEGTENIDMAVVAATDALFESQVPRNQIGIVAYTTNTHPNNYEYPSLGCQLQGRLSIGTPPEVATYLEDVAHCEAWDHQAGCTGGIYTVVQTVRAIRASRLRDEIPINYVLAGASEKLSDMLNFADRDTCVLLGDASGFYVIGITEYDGPPELKPGIRATYLNAVGDEKTSILHSKRMEGINLKGEKETKNYFLMDKQTVKDFGVPKGAEVCRILCDRMGLSLDDITFFNSHSANRGQIIDEIAKELGVSKKKFYSTIETDSNTSAASTLLNRHAMREEGLLKPGDIILHLAFGAGLTYGGFIEIISERTASPRSRHSRALLDPSRLTGLLQRLPGHFSQSEHSQD
;
A
#
# COMPACT_ATOMS: atom_id res chain seq x y z
N MET A 1 -27.05 -12.24 -3.05
CA MET A 1 -26.27 -11.29 -3.88
C MET A 1 -26.03 -11.99 -5.20
N SER A 2 -26.34 -11.36 -6.33
CA SER A 2 -26.42 -12.08 -7.61
C SER A 2 -25.13 -12.82 -7.92
N ASP A 3 -25.26 -14.07 -8.35
CA ASP A 3 -24.11 -14.92 -8.67
C ASP A 3 -23.36 -14.49 -9.94
N SER A 4 -23.89 -13.50 -10.65
CA SER A 4 -23.50 -13.08 -12.00
C SER A 4 -22.21 -12.26 -12.13
N TYR A 5 -21.51 -11.97 -11.03
CA TYR A 5 -20.28 -11.19 -11.08
C TYR A 5 -19.24 -11.56 -10.03
N ALA A 6 -17.99 -11.24 -10.34
CA ALA A 6 -16.84 -11.22 -9.43
C ALA A 6 -16.35 -9.79 -9.18
N ILE A 7 -15.62 -9.57 -8.08
CA ILE A 7 -14.94 -8.30 -7.79
C ILE A 7 -13.45 -8.57 -7.83
N GLU A 8 -12.78 -8.14 -8.89
CA GLU A 8 -11.39 -8.48 -9.17
C GLU A 8 -10.49 -7.25 -9.11
N ILE A 9 -9.20 -7.49 -8.87
CA ILE A 9 -8.15 -6.49 -9.06
C ILE A 9 -7.80 -6.48 -10.56
N LEU A 10 -8.29 -5.48 -11.29
CA LEU A 10 -8.17 -5.37 -12.73
C LEU A 10 -6.82 -4.81 -13.18
N GLY A 11 -6.22 -3.98 -12.34
CA GLY A 11 -4.89 -3.39 -12.56
C GLY A 11 -4.20 -3.08 -11.24
N ILE A 12 -2.88 -3.16 -11.24
CA ILE A 12 -1.98 -2.92 -10.13
C ILE A 12 -0.83 -2.05 -10.61
N GLY A 13 -0.62 -0.93 -9.93
CA GLY A 13 0.52 -0.08 -10.16
C GLY A 13 1.24 0.26 -8.87
N VAL A 14 2.56 0.40 -8.97
CA VAL A 14 3.43 0.69 -7.83
C VAL A 14 4.46 1.75 -8.18
N CYS A 15 4.85 2.55 -7.20
CA CYS A 15 5.96 3.48 -7.29
C CYS A 15 6.80 3.38 -6.03
N LYS A 16 8.12 3.25 -6.17
CA LYS A 16 9.06 3.26 -5.04
C LYS A 16 9.91 4.50 -5.15
N GLY A 17 10.38 5.03 -4.03
CA GLY A 17 11.42 6.06 -4.04
C GLY A 17 12.61 5.61 -4.91
N PRO A 18 13.05 6.39 -5.91
CA PRO A 18 14.12 5.97 -6.80
C PRO A 18 15.48 5.83 -6.10
N GLU A 19 15.69 6.46 -4.95
CA GLU A 19 16.94 6.32 -4.21
C GLU A 19 16.97 5.03 -3.39
N ILE A 20 17.89 4.14 -3.73
CA ILE A 20 18.16 2.95 -2.93
C ILE A 20 19.12 3.30 -1.78
N TRP A 21 18.70 2.98 -0.56
CA TRP A 21 19.46 3.14 0.66
C TRP A 21 19.80 1.77 1.25
N SER A 22 21.01 1.29 0.99
CA SER A 22 21.52 0.10 1.67
C SER A 22 21.67 0.36 3.17
N ASN A 23 21.69 -0.70 3.97
CA ASN A 23 22.00 -0.59 5.40
C ASN A 23 23.35 0.12 5.63
N GLU A 24 24.37 -0.16 4.81
CA GLU A 24 25.68 0.48 4.91
C GLU A 24 25.63 1.98 4.63
N ARG A 25 24.90 2.41 3.59
CA ARG A 25 24.72 3.84 3.28
C ARG A 25 24.07 4.58 4.46
N LEU A 26 23.05 3.98 5.06
CA LEU A 26 22.34 4.55 6.21
C LEU A 26 23.25 4.62 7.45
N ILE A 27 23.96 3.53 7.76
CA ILE A 27 24.92 3.49 8.88
C ILE A 27 26.01 4.54 8.69
N ASN A 28 26.66 4.59 7.54
CA ASN A 28 27.76 5.52 7.27
C ASN A 28 27.33 6.98 7.42
N LYS A 29 26.08 7.30 7.04
CA LYS A 29 25.56 8.66 7.14
C LYS A 29 25.18 9.07 8.55
N PHE A 30 24.60 8.15 9.34
CA PHE A 30 23.92 8.54 10.59
C PHE A 30 24.52 7.94 11.86
N GLN A 31 25.52 7.07 11.76
CA GLN A 31 26.12 6.43 12.93
C GLN A 31 26.57 7.47 13.98
N GLU A 32 27.11 8.62 13.57
CA GLU A 32 27.52 9.67 14.50
C GLU A 32 26.38 10.25 15.36
N PHE A 33 25.12 10.00 15.04
CA PHE A 33 23.98 10.44 15.86
C PHE A 33 23.50 9.33 16.82
N TRP A 34 23.97 8.10 16.64
CA TRP A 34 23.52 6.95 17.42
C TRP A 34 24.36 6.78 18.67
N TYR A 35 23.91 7.36 19.77
CA TYR A 35 24.53 7.19 21.06
C TYR A 35 23.49 7.14 22.17
N LYS A 36 23.88 6.61 23.32
CA LYS A 36 23.16 6.76 24.58
C LYS A 36 24.05 7.49 25.58
N ILE A 37 23.43 8.12 26.57
CA ILE A 37 24.15 8.66 27.73
C ILE A 37 24.13 7.57 28.80
N ASN A 38 25.30 7.16 29.28
CA ASN A 38 25.41 6.16 30.36
C ASN A 38 25.12 6.80 31.73
N ASP A 39 25.11 5.98 32.79
CA ASP A 39 24.84 6.44 34.16
C ASP A 39 25.86 7.48 34.67
N GLN A 40 27.01 7.59 34.00
CA GLN A 40 28.08 8.55 34.30
C GLN A 40 27.95 9.86 33.51
N GLY A 41 26.93 10.00 32.66
CA GLY A 41 26.72 11.17 31.81
C GLY A 41 27.57 11.17 30.53
N GLU A 42 28.27 10.08 30.23
CA GLU A 42 29.16 9.98 29.08
C GLU A 42 28.44 9.42 27.85
N ARG A 43 28.90 9.85 26.68
CA ARG A 43 28.38 9.39 25.40
C ARG A 43 28.92 8.01 25.04
N GLU A 44 28.04 7.01 25.01
CA GLU A 44 28.35 5.66 24.52
C GLU A 44 27.82 5.48 23.09
N GLN A 45 28.75 5.31 22.14
CA GLN A 45 28.45 5.15 20.73
C GLN A 45 27.75 3.83 20.44
N LEU A 46 26.55 3.88 19.85
CA LEU A 46 25.82 2.71 19.40
C LEU A 46 26.30 2.33 17.99
N ARG A 47 26.88 1.14 17.86
CA ARG A 47 27.29 0.58 16.56
C ARG A 47 26.21 -0.31 15.99
N SER A 48 26.15 -0.37 14.66
CA SER A 48 25.29 -1.30 13.91
C SER A 48 26.07 -1.89 12.73
N SER A 49 25.47 -2.85 12.06
CA SER A 49 26.01 -3.45 10.83
C SER A 49 24.86 -3.92 9.95
N ASP A 50 25.12 -4.08 8.64
CA ASP A 50 24.15 -4.67 7.71
C ASP A 50 23.61 -6.03 8.22
N ARG A 51 24.53 -6.90 8.67
CA ARG A 51 24.18 -8.21 9.25
C ARG A 51 23.27 -8.08 10.47
N ALA A 52 23.51 -7.09 11.34
CA ALA A 52 22.69 -6.89 12.53
C ALA A 52 21.27 -6.42 12.18
N ILE A 53 21.14 -5.47 11.25
CA ILE A 53 19.84 -4.98 10.77
C ILE A 53 19.08 -6.11 10.09
N LYS A 54 19.66 -6.77 9.08
CA LYS A 54 19.03 -7.90 8.37
C LYS A 54 18.56 -9.01 9.30
N ARG A 55 19.37 -9.39 10.30
CA ARG A 55 19.01 -10.44 11.26
C ARG A 55 17.77 -10.09 12.07
N ILE A 56 17.60 -8.83 12.47
CA ILE A 56 16.51 -8.39 13.36
C ILE A 56 15.25 -8.05 12.57
N THR A 57 15.40 -7.41 11.41
CA THR A 57 14.27 -6.82 10.67
C THR A 57 13.94 -7.58 9.39
N GLY A 58 14.91 -8.28 8.81
CA GLY A 58 14.85 -8.82 7.45
C GLY A 58 15.18 -7.81 6.36
N ILE A 59 15.48 -6.54 6.71
CA ILE A 59 15.65 -5.45 5.75
C ILE A 59 17.10 -5.39 5.26
N GLY A 60 17.32 -5.45 3.95
CA GLY A 60 18.62 -5.25 3.31
C GLY A 60 18.81 -3.84 2.75
N GLN A 61 17.73 -3.25 2.25
CA GLN A 61 17.70 -1.88 1.72
C GLN A 61 16.32 -1.27 1.88
N ARG A 62 16.23 0.04 1.64
CA ARG A 62 14.96 0.76 1.50
C ARG A 62 15.02 1.76 0.36
N HIS A 63 13.85 2.23 -0.03
CA HIS A 63 13.67 3.23 -1.07
C HIS A 63 13.28 4.56 -0.43
N PHE A 64 13.93 5.67 -0.80
CA PHE A 64 13.52 7.01 -0.40
C PHE A 64 13.23 7.88 -1.61
N ALA A 65 12.21 8.72 -1.48
CA ALA A 65 11.88 9.72 -2.48
C ALA A 65 12.92 10.86 -2.45
N PRO A 66 13.31 11.41 -3.62
CA PRO A 66 14.20 12.56 -3.69
C PRO A 66 13.62 13.78 -2.96
N GLU A 67 14.50 14.70 -2.60
CA GLU A 67 14.08 16.01 -2.11
C GLU A 67 13.13 16.70 -3.09
N GLY A 68 12.11 17.39 -2.56
CA GLY A 68 11.08 18.04 -3.35
C GLY A 68 10.00 17.11 -3.91
N THR A 69 10.13 15.80 -3.78
CA THR A 69 9.05 14.86 -4.12
C THR A 69 8.02 14.83 -3.01
N GLU A 70 6.76 15.07 -3.34
CA GLU A 70 5.63 14.94 -2.42
C GLU A 70 5.04 13.52 -2.49
N ASN A 71 4.30 13.16 -1.44
CA ASN A 71 3.60 11.87 -1.39
C ASN A 71 2.67 11.68 -2.62
N ILE A 72 1.93 12.73 -2.99
CA ILE A 72 1.00 12.71 -4.12
C ILE A 72 1.68 12.41 -5.45
N ASP A 73 2.95 12.77 -5.64
CA ASP A 73 3.67 12.52 -6.88
C ASP A 73 3.88 11.01 -7.09
N MET A 74 4.26 10.29 -6.04
CA MET A 74 4.37 8.81 -6.09
C MET A 74 3.02 8.15 -6.35
N ALA A 75 1.93 8.69 -5.77
CA ALA A 75 0.58 8.22 -6.01
C ALA A 75 0.14 8.38 -7.47
N VAL A 76 0.44 9.52 -8.11
CA VAL A 76 0.16 9.75 -9.52
C VAL A 76 0.83 8.68 -10.40
N VAL A 77 2.09 8.33 -10.12
CA VAL A 77 2.80 7.27 -10.86
C VAL A 77 2.12 5.92 -10.69
N ALA A 78 1.91 5.48 -9.45
CA ALA A 78 1.31 4.18 -9.15
C ALA A 78 -0.13 4.06 -9.68
N ALA A 79 -0.95 5.09 -9.54
CA ALA A 79 -2.32 5.08 -10.02
C ALA A 79 -2.41 5.14 -11.55
N THR A 80 -1.55 5.92 -12.21
CA THR A 80 -1.45 5.94 -13.68
C THR A 80 -1.15 4.54 -14.22
N ASP A 81 -0.22 3.85 -13.56
CA ASP A 81 0.14 2.49 -13.91
C ASP A 81 -1.03 1.50 -13.73
N ALA A 82 -1.72 1.57 -12.57
CA ALA A 82 -2.88 0.73 -12.31
C ALA A 82 -4.01 0.95 -13.32
N LEU A 83 -4.27 2.22 -13.69
CA LEU A 83 -5.26 2.58 -14.70
C LEU A 83 -4.85 2.06 -16.07
N PHE A 84 -3.59 2.28 -16.48
CA PHE A 84 -3.09 1.75 -17.75
C PHE A 84 -3.21 0.24 -17.81
N GLU A 85 -2.90 -0.48 -16.72
CA GLU A 85 -3.00 -1.92 -16.71
C GLU A 85 -4.45 -2.40 -16.83
N SER A 86 -5.36 -1.79 -16.08
CA SER A 86 -6.75 -2.23 -16.03
C SER A 86 -7.49 -2.05 -17.35
N GLN A 87 -7.02 -1.12 -18.20
CA GLN A 87 -7.71 -0.68 -19.42
C GLN A 87 -9.10 -0.10 -19.15
N VAL A 88 -9.40 0.26 -17.89
CA VAL A 88 -10.65 0.91 -17.50
C VAL A 88 -10.57 2.40 -17.84
N PRO A 89 -11.54 2.95 -18.60
CA PRO A 89 -11.60 4.38 -18.87
C PRO A 89 -11.72 5.19 -17.58
N ARG A 90 -10.96 6.29 -17.47
CA ARG A 90 -10.91 7.12 -16.25
C ARG A 90 -12.28 7.71 -15.85
N ASN A 91 -13.16 7.93 -16.83
CA ASN A 91 -14.53 8.41 -16.59
C ASN A 91 -15.49 7.33 -16.08
N GLN A 92 -15.06 6.07 -15.98
CA GLN A 92 -15.84 4.97 -15.40
C GLN A 92 -15.45 4.64 -13.95
N ILE A 93 -14.39 5.26 -13.43
CA ILE A 93 -14.01 5.13 -12.02
C ILE A 93 -15.00 5.93 -11.17
N GLY A 94 -15.71 5.25 -10.27
CA GLY A 94 -16.71 5.85 -9.39
C GLY A 94 -16.18 6.25 -8.00
N ILE A 95 -15.02 5.73 -7.58
CA ILE A 95 -14.37 6.10 -6.32
C ILE A 95 -12.85 6.19 -6.51
N VAL A 96 -12.25 7.26 -6.00
CA VAL A 96 -10.82 7.37 -5.70
C VAL A 96 -10.63 7.28 -4.17
N ALA A 97 -10.21 6.11 -3.70
CA ALA A 97 -9.97 5.84 -2.29
C ALA A 97 -8.47 5.86 -2.00
N TYR A 98 -8.07 6.71 -1.06
CA TYR A 98 -6.68 6.98 -0.76
C TYR A 98 -6.40 6.76 0.72
N THR A 99 -5.25 6.19 1.06
CA THR A 99 -4.80 6.13 2.45
C THR A 99 -3.34 6.50 2.57
N THR A 100 -3.02 7.23 3.64
CA THR A 100 -1.66 7.58 3.98
C THR A 100 -1.53 7.90 5.46
N ASN A 101 -0.32 7.80 5.98
CA ASN A 101 0.06 8.35 7.28
C ASN A 101 1.01 9.55 7.12
N THR A 102 1.27 9.99 5.88
CA THR A 102 2.33 10.93 5.52
C THR A 102 1.80 12.06 4.63
N HIS A 103 0.79 12.78 5.13
CA HIS A 103 0.28 13.98 4.45
C HIS A 103 1.38 15.02 4.25
N PRO A 104 1.57 15.56 3.03
CA PRO A 104 2.60 16.55 2.76
C PRO A 104 2.33 17.83 3.56
N ASN A 105 3.40 18.51 3.98
CA ASN A 105 3.36 19.82 4.64
C ASN A 105 2.46 19.91 5.90
N ASN A 106 2.10 18.77 6.52
CA ASN A 106 1.10 18.68 7.58
C ASN A 106 -0.25 19.34 7.22
N TYR A 107 -0.63 19.33 5.95
CA TYR A 107 -1.99 19.73 5.58
C TYR A 107 -2.99 18.72 6.12
N GLU A 108 -3.97 19.18 6.89
CA GLU A 108 -5.10 18.37 7.36
C GLU A 108 -6.15 18.19 6.25
N TYR A 109 -6.20 19.13 5.31
CA TYR A 109 -7.11 19.16 4.16
C TYR A 109 -6.52 20.06 3.05
N PRO A 110 -6.94 19.89 1.78
CA PRO A 110 -7.92 18.91 1.24
C PRO A 110 -7.36 17.49 1.16
N SER A 111 -8.24 16.51 0.88
CA SER A 111 -7.84 15.10 0.72
C SER A 111 -6.89 14.91 -0.48
N LEU A 112 -5.90 14.04 -0.31
CA LEU A 112 -5.00 13.59 -1.36
C LEU A 112 -5.74 12.76 -2.42
N GLY A 113 -6.83 12.08 -2.06
CA GLY A 113 -7.75 11.41 -2.98
C GLY A 113 -8.38 12.39 -3.95
N CYS A 114 -8.86 13.56 -3.49
CA CYS A 114 -9.37 14.61 -4.38
C CYS A 114 -8.26 15.19 -5.26
N GLN A 115 -7.06 15.39 -4.72
CA GLN A 115 -5.91 15.86 -5.51
C GLN A 115 -5.52 14.83 -6.59
N LEU A 116 -5.51 13.54 -6.25
CA LEU A 116 -5.19 12.46 -7.19
C LEU A 116 -6.25 12.36 -8.29
N GLN A 117 -7.53 12.46 -7.93
CA GLN A 117 -8.65 12.52 -8.88
C GLN A 117 -8.44 13.66 -9.90
N GLY A 118 -8.16 14.87 -9.42
CA GLY A 118 -7.91 16.04 -10.27
C GLY A 118 -6.67 15.86 -11.16
N ARG A 119 -5.53 15.43 -10.59
CA ARG A 119 -4.27 15.23 -11.32
C ARG A 119 -4.36 14.16 -12.41
N LEU A 120 -5.25 13.18 -12.26
CA LEU A 120 -5.47 12.11 -13.24
C LEU A 120 -6.69 12.35 -14.14
N SER A 121 -7.43 13.45 -13.95
CA SER A 121 -8.68 13.73 -14.67
C SER A 121 -9.66 12.56 -14.59
N ILE A 122 -9.84 12.01 -13.39
CA ILE A 122 -10.79 10.93 -13.12
C ILE A 122 -12.19 11.52 -12.94
N GLY A 123 -13.19 10.91 -13.56
CA GLY A 123 -14.58 11.40 -13.54
C GLY A 123 -14.88 12.52 -14.53
N THR A 124 -13.93 13.39 -14.92
CA THR A 124 -14.20 14.47 -15.87
C THR A 124 -13.74 14.12 -17.29
N PRO A 125 -14.62 14.08 -18.32
CA PRO A 125 -14.16 14.09 -19.71
C PRO A 125 -13.40 15.41 -19.98
N PRO A 126 -12.15 15.37 -20.48
CA PRO A 126 -11.35 16.58 -20.72
C PRO A 126 -12.02 17.60 -21.66
N GLU A 127 -12.95 17.14 -22.47
CA GLU A 127 -13.62 17.87 -23.55
C GLU A 127 -14.83 18.70 -23.04
N VAL A 128 -15.31 18.44 -21.82
CA VAL A 128 -16.57 18.98 -21.28
C VAL A 128 -16.34 19.78 -19.98
N ALA A 129 -15.10 19.87 -19.49
CA ALA A 129 -14.76 20.52 -18.23
C ALA A 129 -14.75 22.07 -18.32
N THR A 130 -15.84 22.66 -18.82
CA THR A 130 -16.07 24.11 -18.78
C THR A 130 -16.86 24.54 -17.53
N TYR A 131 -17.63 23.63 -16.92
CA TYR A 131 -18.42 23.89 -15.71
C TYR A 131 -18.41 22.70 -14.74
N LEU A 132 -18.60 22.98 -13.45
CA LEU A 132 -18.61 21.98 -12.34
C LEU A 132 -19.71 20.91 -12.48
N GLU A 133 -20.69 21.11 -13.34
CA GLU A 133 -21.87 20.26 -13.53
C GLU A 133 -21.64 19.05 -14.45
N ASP A 134 -20.50 19.00 -15.17
CA ASP A 134 -20.19 17.95 -16.15
C ASP A 134 -19.19 16.88 -15.63
N VAL A 135 -18.87 16.89 -14.33
CA VAL A 135 -18.00 15.88 -13.72
C VAL A 135 -18.81 14.60 -13.49
N ALA A 136 -18.41 13.48 -14.12
CA ALA A 136 -19.03 12.19 -13.83
C ALA A 136 -18.88 11.87 -12.34
N HIS A 137 -19.90 11.23 -11.78
CA HIS A 137 -19.97 10.86 -10.37
C HIS A 137 -18.76 10.02 -9.95
N CYS A 138 -17.76 10.69 -9.37
CA CYS A 138 -16.59 10.06 -8.78
C CYS A 138 -16.39 10.63 -7.38
N GLU A 139 -16.63 9.79 -6.38
CA GLU A 139 -16.30 10.10 -5.00
C GLU A 139 -14.78 10.08 -4.82
N ALA A 140 -14.25 10.92 -3.93
CA ALA A 140 -12.84 10.91 -3.59
C ALA A 140 -12.65 11.20 -2.11
N TRP A 141 -11.85 10.38 -1.42
CA TRP A 141 -11.66 10.49 0.02
C TRP A 141 -10.33 9.88 0.48
N ASP A 142 -9.89 10.37 1.64
CA ASP A 142 -8.78 9.81 2.39
C ASP A 142 -9.30 9.11 3.64
N HIS A 143 -8.62 8.05 4.07
CA HIS A 143 -8.76 7.52 5.43
C HIS A 143 -7.40 7.17 6.05
N GLN A 144 -7.39 7.10 7.37
CA GLN A 144 -6.22 6.77 8.17
C GLN A 144 -6.50 5.50 8.98
N ALA A 145 -5.67 4.47 8.80
CA ALA A 145 -5.71 3.22 9.57
C ALA A 145 -4.31 2.60 9.74
N GLY A 146 -3.29 3.46 9.91
CA GLY A 146 -1.90 3.04 10.09
C GLY A 146 -1.41 2.16 8.94
N CYS A 147 -0.59 1.17 9.27
CA CYS A 147 -0.08 0.17 8.33
C CYS A 147 -1.19 -0.77 7.80
N THR A 148 -2.35 -0.82 8.43
CA THR A 148 -3.53 -1.55 7.95
C THR A 148 -4.29 -0.77 6.86
N GLY A 149 -3.89 0.48 6.59
CA GLY A 149 -4.52 1.40 5.65
C GLY A 149 -4.87 0.74 4.32
N GLY A 150 -3.90 0.13 3.64
CA GLY A 150 -4.11 -0.46 2.31
C GLY A 150 -5.17 -1.57 2.30
N ILE A 151 -5.20 -2.40 3.35
CA ILE A 151 -6.25 -3.42 3.54
C ILE A 151 -7.61 -2.76 3.78
N TYR A 152 -7.67 -1.71 4.63
CA TYR A 152 -8.90 -0.94 4.84
C TYR A 152 -9.43 -0.36 3.53
N THR A 153 -8.55 0.25 2.71
CA THR A 153 -8.93 0.84 1.42
C THR A 153 -9.60 -0.19 0.52
N VAL A 154 -8.96 -1.35 0.33
CA VAL A 154 -9.47 -2.42 -0.52
C VAL A 154 -10.80 -2.95 0.01
N VAL A 155 -10.90 -3.24 1.31
CA VAL A 155 -12.12 -3.82 1.87
C VAL A 155 -13.28 -2.84 1.86
N GLN A 156 -13.05 -1.56 2.19
CA GLN A 156 -14.09 -0.53 2.18
C GLN A 156 -14.62 -0.29 0.77
N THR A 157 -13.76 -0.22 -0.24
CA THR A 157 -14.19 -0.05 -1.63
C THR A 157 -14.92 -1.28 -2.19
N VAL A 158 -14.48 -2.50 -1.85
CA VAL A 158 -15.23 -3.74 -2.17
C VAL A 158 -16.62 -3.73 -1.54
N ARG A 159 -16.74 -3.24 -0.30
CA ARG A 159 -18.04 -3.09 0.37
C ARG A 159 -18.90 -2.01 -0.30
N ALA A 160 -18.31 -0.90 -0.74
CA ALA A 160 -19.00 0.15 -1.48
C ALA A 160 -19.57 -0.36 -2.82
N ILE A 161 -18.76 -1.07 -3.62
CA ILE A 161 -19.20 -1.71 -4.88
C ILE A 161 -20.40 -2.64 -4.65
N ARG A 162 -20.38 -3.43 -3.56
CA ARG A 162 -21.49 -4.33 -3.21
C ARG A 162 -22.73 -3.54 -2.76
N ALA A 163 -22.54 -2.50 -1.96
CA ALA A 163 -23.63 -1.70 -1.41
C ALA A 163 -24.33 -0.85 -2.48
N SER A 164 -23.60 -0.24 -3.42
CA SER A 164 -24.17 0.58 -4.50
C SER A 164 -25.11 -0.22 -5.40
N ARG A 165 -24.93 -1.55 -5.48
CA ARG A 165 -25.77 -2.46 -6.27
C ARG A 165 -27.08 -2.86 -5.58
N LEU A 166 -27.24 -2.54 -4.31
CA LEU A 166 -28.46 -2.82 -3.55
C LEU A 166 -29.39 -1.59 -3.48
N ARG A 167 -28.97 -0.46 -4.07
CA ARG A 167 -29.68 0.81 -4.05
C ARG A 167 -30.09 1.21 -5.46
N ASP A 168 -31.13 2.03 -5.56
CA ASP A 168 -31.58 2.65 -6.82
C ASP A 168 -30.68 3.84 -7.23
N GLU A 169 -29.37 3.73 -7.00
CA GLU A 169 -28.35 4.73 -7.30
C GLU A 169 -27.51 4.27 -8.51
N ILE A 170 -26.70 5.17 -9.08
CA ILE A 170 -25.76 4.81 -10.14
C ILE A 170 -24.77 3.76 -9.60
N PRO A 171 -24.69 2.56 -10.18
CA PRO A 171 -23.85 1.49 -9.63
C PRO A 171 -22.37 1.82 -9.80
N ILE A 172 -21.61 1.65 -8.73
CA ILE A 172 -20.15 1.77 -8.73
C ILE A 172 -19.57 0.48 -9.32
N ASN A 173 -19.00 0.58 -10.52
CA ASN A 173 -18.44 -0.57 -11.23
C ASN A 173 -16.94 -0.72 -11.04
N TYR A 174 -16.23 0.40 -10.95
CA TYR A 174 -14.78 0.45 -10.86
C TYR A 174 -14.35 1.50 -9.83
N VAL A 175 -13.28 1.19 -9.11
CA VAL A 175 -12.68 2.06 -8.10
C VAL A 175 -11.17 2.07 -8.28
N LEU A 176 -10.55 3.22 -8.04
CA LEU A 176 -9.12 3.35 -7.87
C LEU A 176 -8.85 3.41 -6.35
N ALA A 177 -8.19 2.40 -5.82
CA ALA A 177 -8.01 2.23 -4.38
C ALA A 177 -6.54 1.92 -4.06
N GLY A 178 -5.91 2.73 -3.23
CA GLY A 178 -4.51 2.50 -2.91
C GLY A 178 -4.01 3.25 -1.68
N ALA A 179 -2.70 3.16 -1.52
CA ALA A 179 -1.94 3.78 -0.44
C ALA A 179 -0.67 4.40 -0.99
N SER A 180 -0.25 5.53 -0.43
CA SER A 180 1.01 6.16 -0.76
C SER A 180 1.66 6.70 0.51
N GLU A 181 2.93 6.38 0.70
CA GLU A 181 3.64 6.60 1.95
C GLU A 181 5.03 7.16 1.68
N LYS A 182 5.32 8.35 2.23
CA LYS A 182 6.65 8.98 2.26
C LYS A 182 7.17 9.02 3.69
N LEU A 183 7.41 7.83 4.25
CA LEU A 183 7.74 7.64 5.67
C LEU A 183 9.10 8.21 6.04
N SER A 184 10.00 8.41 5.09
CA SER A 184 11.28 9.10 5.28
C SER A 184 11.11 10.49 5.90
N ASP A 185 10.00 11.18 5.61
CA ASP A 185 9.68 12.49 6.21
C ASP A 185 9.31 12.39 7.70
N MET A 186 9.01 11.20 8.22
CA MET A 186 8.66 10.97 9.62
C MET A 186 9.79 10.30 10.42
N LEU A 187 10.92 9.98 9.81
CA LEU A 187 12.03 9.30 10.48
C LEU A 187 12.96 10.28 11.21
N ASN A 188 13.19 10.03 12.50
CA ASN A 188 14.30 10.64 13.22
C ASN A 188 15.55 9.78 12.99
N PHE A 189 16.49 10.27 12.19
CA PHE A 189 17.69 9.50 11.84
C PHE A 189 18.70 9.36 12.98
N ALA A 190 18.52 10.10 14.10
CA ALA A 190 19.24 9.85 15.33
C ALA A 190 18.69 8.63 16.11
N ASP A 191 17.44 8.24 15.87
CA ASP A 191 16.86 7.03 16.44
C ASP A 191 17.19 5.81 15.56
N ARG A 192 18.30 5.15 15.90
CA ARG A 192 18.75 3.89 15.27
C ARG A 192 17.64 2.84 15.19
N ASP A 193 16.75 2.81 16.17
CA ASP A 193 15.81 1.72 16.34
C ASP A 193 14.61 1.80 15.40
N THR A 194 14.26 2.99 14.92
CA THR A 194 13.15 3.21 13.99
C THR A 194 13.61 3.64 12.59
N CYS A 195 14.71 4.40 12.47
CA CYS A 195 15.16 4.93 11.18
C CYS A 195 15.59 3.86 10.17
N VAL A 196 15.89 2.65 10.63
CA VAL A 196 16.25 1.51 9.78
C VAL A 196 15.03 0.75 9.22
N LEU A 197 13.82 1.04 9.69
CA LEU A 197 12.63 0.22 9.43
C LEU A 197 11.86 0.65 8.19
N LEU A 198 11.70 1.96 7.98
CA LEU A 198 10.71 2.48 7.06
C LEU A 198 11.29 2.87 5.69
N GLY A 199 10.42 2.88 4.68
CA GLY A 199 10.74 3.30 3.31
C GLY A 199 9.55 3.97 2.63
N ASP A 200 9.81 4.57 1.48
CA ASP A 200 8.85 5.35 0.69
C ASP A 200 8.34 4.54 -0.50
N ALA A 201 7.02 4.41 -0.60
CA ALA A 201 6.38 3.76 -1.72
C ALA A 201 4.89 4.07 -1.83
N SER A 202 4.35 3.78 -3.00
CA SER A 202 2.96 3.88 -3.35
C SER A 202 2.50 2.63 -4.10
N GLY A 203 1.26 2.23 -3.87
CA GLY A 203 0.60 1.12 -4.55
C GLY A 203 -0.88 1.44 -4.74
N PHE A 204 -1.39 1.20 -5.93
CA PHE A 204 -2.79 1.41 -6.27
C PHE A 204 -3.34 0.23 -7.06
N TYR A 205 -4.59 -0.10 -6.78
CA TYR A 205 -5.38 -1.05 -7.54
C TYR A 205 -6.50 -0.34 -8.27
N VAL A 206 -6.78 -0.80 -9.48
CA VAL A 206 -8.13 -0.66 -10.04
C VAL A 206 -8.89 -1.93 -9.68
N ILE A 207 -9.92 -1.78 -8.86
CA ILE A 207 -10.79 -2.90 -8.46
C ILE A 207 -12.11 -2.72 -9.19
N GLY A 208 -12.67 -3.81 -9.72
CA GLY A 208 -13.91 -3.70 -10.46
C GLY A 208 -14.67 -4.98 -10.64
N ILE A 209 -15.84 -4.81 -11.22
CA ILE A 209 -16.78 -5.88 -11.52
C ILE A 209 -16.34 -6.58 -12.81
N THR A 210 -16.37 -7.90 -12.79
CA THR A 210 -16.26 -8.74 -13.99
C THR A 210 -17.46 -9.67 -14.05
N GLU A 211 -17.94 -9.95 -15.26
CA GLU A 211 -18.99 -10.94 -15.46
C GLU A 211 -18.47 -12.33 -15.07
N TYR A 212 -19.32 -13.09 -14.38
CA TYR A 212 -19.00 -14.44 -13.96
C TYR A 212 -20.26 -15.29 -13.97
N ASP A 213 -20.27 -16.33 -14.79
CA ASP A 213 -21.38 -17.27 -14.98
C ASP A 213 -21.03 -18.70 -14.50
N GLY A 214 -19.85 -18.88 -13.91
CA GLY A 214 -19.40 -20.16 -13.36
C GLY A 214 -19.93 -20.48 -11.96
N PRO A 215 -19.51 -21.62 -11.37
CA PRO A 215 -19.93 -22.04 -10.03
C PRO A 215 -19.45 -21.09 -8.93
N PRO A 216 -20.27 -20.70 -7.93
CA PRO A 216 -19.89 -19.77 -6.88
C PRO A 216 -18.59 -20.12 -6.14
N GLU A 217 -18.27 -21.39 -5.98
CA GLU A 217 -17.05 -21.90 -5.36
C GLU A 217 -15.78 -21.55 -6.16
N LEU A 218 -15.87 -21.51 -7.50
CA LEU A 218 -14.76 -21.20 -8.41
C LEU A 218 -14.66 -19.71 -8.75
N LYS A 219 -15.54 -18.87 -8.19
CA LYS A 219 -15.59 -17.44 -8.47
C LYS A 219 -14.26 -16.76 -8.09
N PRO A 220 -13.55 -16.11 -9.04
CA PRO A 220 -12.30 -15.43 -8.73
C PRO A 220 -12.54 -14.10 -8.00
N GLY A 221 -11.45 -13.42 -7.65
CA GLY A 221 -11.46 -12.09 -7.07
C GLY A 221 -11.55 -12.09 -5.54
N ILE A 222 -11.98 -10.97 -4.98
CA ILE A 222 -12.02 -10.74 -3.53
C ILE A 222 -13.29 -11.38 -2.94
N ARG A 223 -13.10 -12.44 -2.15
CA ARG A 223 -14.19 -13.30 -1.68
C ARG A 223 -14.62 -12.99 -0.26
N ALA A 224 -13.67 -13.02 0.69
CA ALA A 224 -13.91 -12.74 2.10
C ALA A 224 -13.12 -11.51 2.54
N THR A 225 -13.70 -10.69 3.41
CA THR A 225 -13.06 -9.48 3.95
C THR A 225 -13.32 -9.35 5.44
N TYR A 226 -12.35 -8.90 6.23
CA TYR A 226 -12.49 -8.68 7.66
C TYR A 226 -11.65 -7.47 8.07
N LEU A 227 -12.26 -6.54 8.81
CA LEU A 227 -11.59 -5.37 9.39
C LEU A 227 -12.01 -5.27 10.85
N ASN A 228 -11.08 -4.92 11.72
CA ASN A 228 -11.36 -4.68 13.13
C ASN A 228 -10.33 -3.72 13.75
N ALA A 229 -10.66 -3.15 14.90
CA ALA A 229 -9.79 -2.26 15.65
C ALA A 229 -9.95 -2.50 17.16
N VAL A 230 -8.89 -2.23 17.91
CA VAL A 230 -8.92 -2.16 19.38
C VAL A 230 -8.42 -0.78 19.77
N GLY A 231 -9.33 0.06 20.26
CA GLY A 231 -8.99 1.34 20.86
C GLY A 231 -8.91 1.20 22.38
N ASP A 232 -7.72 1.38 22.94
CA ASP A 232 -7.45 1.42 24.38
C ASP A 232 -6.28 2.37 24.71
N GLU A 233 -5.77 2.36 25.94
CA GLU A 233 -4.61 3.18 26.34
C GLU A 233 -3.34 2.89 25.50
N LYS A 234 -3.24 1.70 24.89
CA LYS A 234 -2.15 1.26 24.01
C LYS A 234 -2.34 1.69 22.55
N THR A 235 -3.44 2.38 22.22
CA THR A 235 -3.64 2.99 20.88
C THR A 235 -2.45 3.86 20.45
N SER A 236 -1.78 4.48 21.43
CA SER A 236 -0.62 5.35 21.21
C SER A 236 0.73 4.62 21.14
N ILE A 237 0.80 3.28 21.10
CA ILE A 237 2.10 2.59 21.02
C ILE A 237 2.81 2.80 19.68
N LEU A 238 2.05 3.21 18.65
CA LEU A 238 2.53 3.55 17.31
C LEU A 238 1.94 4.91 16.95
N HIS A 239 2.72 5.97 17.05
CA HIS A 239 2.25 7.34 16.83
C HIS A 239 3.34 8.22 16.26
N SER A 240 2.98 9.47 15.93
CA SER A 240 3.95 10.51 15.65
C SER A 240 3.89 11.60 16.73
N LYS A 241 5.04 12.19 17.05
CA LYS A 241 5.15 13.24 18.05
C LYS A 241 6.01 14.38 17.52
N ARG A 242 5.56 15.62 17.72
CA ARG A 242 6.37 16.81 17.41
C ARG A 242 7.56 16.91 18.37
N MET A 243 8.77 16.76 17.87
CA MET A 243 10.01 16.85 18.66
C MET A 243 11.19 17.24 17.77
N GLU A 244 12.30 17.67 18.39
CA GLU A 244 13.59 17.82 17.70
C GLU A 244 14.17 16.45 17.36
N GLY A 245 14.70 16.30 16.14
CA GLY A 245 15.37 15.12 15.66
C GLY A 245 16.34 15.45 14.53
N ILE A 246 16.88 14.41 13.89
CA ILE A 246 17.75 14.52 12.72
C ILE A 246 16.99 14.09 11.48
N ASN A 247 16.92 14.95 10.47
CA ASN A 247 16.25 14.67 9.21
C ASN A 247 17.16 13.85 8.25
N LEU A 248 16.65 13.51 7.06
CA LEU A 248 17.39 12.74 6.06
C LEU A 248 18.67 13.46 5.55
N LYS A 249 18.74 14.79 5.69
CA LYS A 249 19.92 15.59 5.33
C LYS A 249 21.02 15.55 6.40
N GLY A 250 20.72 15.03 7.60
CA GLY A 250 21.64 15.08 8.75
C GLY A 250 21.51 16.38 9.55
N GLU A 251 20.44 17.15 9.33
CA GLU A 251 20.21 18.44 9.96
C GLU A 251 19.20 18.30 11.10
N LYS A 252 19.33 19.18 12.10
CA LYS A 252 18.34 19.29 13.17
C LYS A 252 17.04 19.88 12.63
N GLU A 253 15.93 19.25 12.95
CA GLU A 253 14.60 19.69 12.54
C GLU A 253 13.58 19.37 13.65
N THR A 254 12.60 20.25 13.84
CA THR A 254 11.47 19.97 14.74
C THR A 254 10.22 19.70 13.92
N LYS A 255 9.78 18.43 13.92
CA LYS A 255 8.57 17.98 13.22
C LYS A 255 7.98 16.75 13.89
N ASN A 256 6.89 16.22 13.33
CA ASN A 256 6.28 14.98 13.79
C ASN A 256 7.15 13.79 13.38
N TYR A 257 7.83 13.18 14.35
CA TYR A 257 8.62 11.97 14.15
C TYR A 257 7.86 10.73 14.62
N PHE A 258 8.04 9.63 13.90
CA PHE A 258 7.48 8.31 14.21
C PHE A 258 8.11 7.73 15.48
N LEU A 259 7.27 7.20 16.36
CA LEU A 259 7.64 6.54 17.59
C LEU A 259 6.92 5.19 17.69
N MET A 260 7.62 4.20 18.24
CA MET A 260 7.11 2.84 18.36
C MET A 260 7.61 2.12 19.61
N ASP A 261 6.69 1.52 20.37
CA ASP A 261 7.01 0.43 21.29
C ASP A 261 6.98 -0.92 20.53
N LYS A 262 8.17 -1.42 20.22
CA LYS A 262 8.36 -2.66 19.44
C LYS A 262 7.75 -3.89 20.10
N GLN A 263 7.88 -4.02 21.42
CA GLN A 263 7.43 -5.21 22.13
C GLN A 263 5.91 -5.24 22.15
N THR A 264 5.29 -4.11 22.48
CA THR A 264 3.83 -4.02 22.52
C THR A 264 3.21 -4.19 21.13
N VAL A 265 3.85 -3.70 20.07
CA VAL A 265 3.42 -3.97 18.68
C VAL A 265 3.46 -5.46 18.35
N LYS A 266 4.51 -6.18 18.77
CA LYS A 266 4.61 -7.65 18.56
C LYS A 266 3.52 -8.39 19.34
N ASP A 267 3.33 -8.05 20.61
CA ASP A 267 2.37 -8.71 21.52
C ASP A 267 0.93 -8.54 21.03
N PHE A 268 0.64 -7.47 20.28
CA PHE A 268 -0.62 -7.29 19.58
C PHE A 268 -0.66 -7.99 18.22
N GLY A 269 0.34 -7.74 17.36
CA GLY A 269 0.31 -8.09 15.95
C GLY A 269 0.32 -9.60 15.69
N VAL A 270 1.03 -10.38 16.51
CA VAL A 270 1.10 -11.84 16.35
C VAL A 270 -0.27 -12.51 16.59
N PRO A 271 -0.91 -12.37 17.77
CA PRO A 271 -2.19 -13.03 18.01
C PRO A 271 -3.31 -12.49 17.10
N LYS A 272 -3.35 -11.18 16.85
CA LYS A 272 -4.37 -10.59 15.97
C LYS A 272 -4.18 -10.95 14.50
N GLY A 273 -2.93 -11.08 14.06
CA GLY A 273 -2.62 -11.60 12.72
C GLY A 273 -3.14 -13.02 12.52
N ALA A 274 -2.89 -13.91 13.49
CA ALA A 274 -3.38 -15.28 13.45
C ALA A 274 -4.93 -15.36 13.51
N GLU A 275 -5.56 -14.53 14.34
CA GLU A 275 -7.02 -14.42 14.44
C GLU A 275 -7.66 -14.07 13.09
N VAL A 276 -7.15 -13.05 12.39
CA VAL A 276 -7.66 -12.65 11.07
C VAL A 276 -7.58 -13.80 10.07
N CYS A 277 -6.46 -14.52 10.04
CA CYS A 277 -6.30 -15.66 9.14
C CYS A 277 -7.38 -16.73 9.39
N ARG A 278 -7.58 -17.12 10.66
CA ARG A 278 -8.59 -18.11 11.05
C ARG A 278 -10.00 -17.64 10.67
N ILE A 279 -10.36 -16.39 11.00
CA ILE A 279 -11.69 -15.82 10.68
C ILE A 279 -11.96 -15.82 9.16
N LEU A 280 -10.97 -15.45 8.34
CA LEU A 280 -11.14 -15.41 6.89
C LEU A 280 -11.27 -16.81 6.29
N CYS A 281 -10.46 -17.77 6.76
CA CYS A 281 -10.57 -19.18 6.39
C CYS A 281 -11.96 -19.75 6.76
N ASP A 282 -12.42 -19.52 7.99
CA ASP A 282 -13.74 -19.97 8.47
C ASP A 282 -14.88 -19.41 7.62
N ARG A 283 -14.82 -18.13 7.22
CA ARG A 283 -15.81 -17.50 6.33
C ARG A 283 -15.90 -18.13 4.94
N MET A 284 -14.83 -18.80 4.52
CA MET A 284 -14.76 -19.48 3.22
C MET A 284 -14.90 -20.99 3.35
N GLY A 285 -15.01 -21.54 4.57
CA GLY A 285 -14.98 -22.98 4.80
C GLY A 285 -13.64 -23.62 4.41
N LEU A 286 -12.55 -22.86 4.48
CA LEU A 286 -11.20 -23.30 4.12
C LEU A 286 -10.40 -23.65 5.38
N SER A 287 -9.44 -24.56 5.22
CA SER A 287 -8.35 -24.73 6.17
C SER A 287 -7.21 -23.74 5.89
N LEU A 288 -6.29 -23.59 6.84
CA LEU A 288 -5.06 -22.80 6.63
C LEU A 288 -4.13 -23.42 5.57
N ASP A 289 -4.26 -24.73 5.32
CA ASP A 289 -3.45 -25.45 4.33
C ASP A 289 -3.89 -25.17 2.89
N ASP A 290 -5.16 -24.79 2.69
CA ASP A 290 -5.71 -24.39 1.38
C ASP A 290 -5.16 -23.03 0.90
N ILE A 291 -4.61 -22.22 1.81
CA ILE A 291 -3.99 -20.94 1.45
C ILE A 291 -2.67 -21.20 0.71
N THR A 292 -2.58 -20.75 -0.54
CA THR A 292 -1.35 -20.83 -1.35
C THR A 292 -0.28 -19.92 -0.75
N PHE A 293 -0.62 -18.64 -0.54
CA PHE A 293 0.30 -17.65 0.03
C PHE A 293 -0.41 -16.72 1.01
N PHE A 294 0.32 -16.34 2.06
CA PHE A 294 -0.03 -15.24 2.95
C PHE A 294 0.73 -14.00 2.51
N ASN A 295 0.00 -12.99 2.03
CA ASN A 295 0.54 -11.67 1.76
C ASN A 295 0.37 -10.78 3.00
N SER A 296 1.37 -10.79 3.89
CA SER A 296 1.34 -9.98 5.11
C SER A 296 2.01 -8.62 4.92
N HIS A 297 1.52 -7.60 5.62
CA HIS A 297 2.23 -6.34 5.79
C HIS A 297 3.70 -6.57 6.21
N SER A 298 4.61 -5.91 5.49
CA SER A 298 6.07 -6.03 5.62
C SER A 298 6.61 -5.28 6.85
N ALA A 299 6.12 -5.59 8.05
CA ALA A 299 6.54 -4.92 9.29
C ALA A 299 7.96 -5.34 9.74
N ASN A 300 8.11 -6.63 10.03
CA ASN A 300 9.36 -7.26 10.46
C ASN A 300 9.25 -8.77 10.22
N ARG A 301 10.11 -9.33 9.35
CA ARG A 301 10.06 -10.74 9.00
C ARG A 301 10.43 -11.64 10.17
N GLY A 302 11.57 -11.35 10.81
CA GLY A 302 12.19 -12.22 11.79
C GLY A 302 11.48 -12.28 13.15
N GLN A 303 10.63 -11.29 13.47
CA GLN A 303 10.02 -11.20 14.79
C GLN A 303 8.49 -11.25 14.81
N ILE A 304 7.82 -10.92 13.70
CA ILE A 304 6.35 -10.91 13.66
C ILE A 304 5.83 -11.92 12.65
N ILE A 305 6.25 -11.84 11.39
CA ILE A 305 5.72 -12.73 10.34
C ILE A 305 6.06 -14.21 10.62
N ASP A 306 7.31 -14.50 11.03
CA ASP A 306 7.72 -15.86 11.41
C ASP A 306 6.96 -16.40 12.63
N GLU A 307 6.59 -15.53 13.59
CA GLU A 307 5.81 -15.92 14.77
C GLU A 307 4.33 -16.12 14.44
N ILE A 308 3.75 -15.32 13.53
CA ILE A 308 2.40 -15.56 13.02
C ILE A 308 2.33 -16.92 12.31
N ALA A 309 3.33 -17.24 11.47
CA ALA A 309 3.38 -18.54 10.80
C ALA A 309 3.44 -19.71 11.80
N LYS A 310 4.22 -19.55 12.86
CA LYS A 310 4.33 -20.53 13.96
C LYS A 310 3.02 -20.67 14.74
N GLU A 311 2.38 -19.56 15.10
CA GLU A 311 1.07 -19.52 15.79
C GLU A 311 -0.05 -20.16 14.95
N LEU A 312 0.04 -20.06 13.63
CA LEU A 312 -0.89 -20.69 12.70
C LEU A 312 -0.54 -22.15 12.39
N GLY A 313 0.64 -22.64 12.79
CA GLY A 313 1.11 -23.99 12.45
C GLY A 313 1.42 -24.21 10.97
N VAL A 314 1.64 -23.14 10.19
CA VAL A 314 1.90 -23.22 8.75
C VAL A 314 3.37 -22.96 8.41
N SER A 315 3.80 -23.43 7.25
CA SER A 315 5.16 -23.17 6.76
C SER A 315 5.39 -21.67 6.55
N LYS A 316 6.43 -21.12 7.17
CA LYS A 316 6.85 -19.73 6.94
C LYS A 316 7.14 -19.41 5.48
N LYS A 317 7.42 -20.41 4.63
CA LYS A 317 7.62 -20.23 3.19
C LYS A 317 6.36 -19.80 2.45
N LYS A 318 5.17 -20.03 3.02
CA LYS A 318 3.90 -19.51 2.47
C LYS A 318 3.74 -18.00 2.69
N PHE A 319 4.50 -17.40 3.60
CA PHE A 319 4.46 -15.95 3.82
C PHE A 319 5.38 -15.23 2.83
N TYR A 320 4.78 -14.48 1.91
CA TYR A 320 5.50 -13.66 0.96
C TYR A 320 5.69 -12.24 1.51
N SER A 321 6.86 -11.65 1.28
CA SER A 321 7.15 -10.26 1.66
C SER A 321 8.36 -9.74 0.90
N THR A 322 8.27 -8.49 0.43
CA THR A 322 9.39 -7.76 -0.20
C THR A 322 10.22 -6.96 0.80
N ILE A 323 10.06 -7.18 2.11
CA ILE A 323 10.71 -6.39 3.18
C ILE A 323 12.24 -6.29 3.04
N GLU A 324 12.89 -7.29 2.46
CA GLU A 324 14.34 -7.25 2.24
C GLU A 324 14.74 -6.13 1.26
N THR A 325 13.96 -5.91 0.22
CA THR A 325 14.23 -4.93 -0.84
C THR A 325 13.49 -3.61 -0.67
N ASP A 326 12.31 -3.65 -0.03
CA ASP A 326 11.38 -2.53 0.01
C ASP A 326 11.22 -1.94 1.41
N SER A 327 11.67 -2.66 2.45
CA SER A 327 11.47 -2.34 3.87
C SER A 327 9.99 -2.23 4.28
N ASN A 328 9.70 -1.62 5.43
CA ASN A 328 8.34 -1.35 5.86
C ASN A 328 7.84 -0.06 5.19
N THR A 329 6.91 -0.20 4.26
CA THR A 329 6.25 0.91 3.54
C THR A 329 4.82 1.17 4.05
N SER A 330 4.56 0.84 5.31
CA SER A 330 3.27 1.02 5.99
C SER A 330 2.10 0.48 5.15
N ALA A 331 1.12 1.32 4.83
CA ALA A 331 -0.10 0.96 4.12
C ALA A 331 0.15 0.48 2.68
N ALA A 332 1.30 0.83 2.07
CA ALA A 332 1.64 0.39 0.72
C ALA A 332 2.21 -1.05 0.67
N SER A 333 2.65 -1.62 1.79
CA SER A 333 3.42 -2.87 1.79
C SER A 333 2.69 -4.07 1.19
N THR A 334 1.42 -4.30 1.55
CA THR A 334 0.66 -5.44 1.01
C THR A 334 0.41 -5.26 -0.48
N LEU A 335 0.28 -4.02 -0.95
CA LEU A 335 0.07 -3.69 -2.36
C LEU A 335 1.33 -3.97 -3.19
N LEU A 336 2.50 -3.57 -2.68
CA LEU A 336 3.81 -3.88 -3.26
C LEU A 336 4.06 -5.38 -3.34
N ASN A 337 3.81 -6.11 -2.25
CA ASN A 337 3.99 -7.55 -2.20
C ASN A 337 3.15 -8.24 -3.27
N ARG A 338 1.86 -7.93 -3.36
CA ARG A 338 0.95 -8.54 -4.35
C ARG A 338 1.34 -8.23 -5.79
N HIS A 339 1.85 -7.02 -6.05
CA HIS A 339 2.44 -6.66 -7.34
C HIS A 339 3.68 -7.54 -7.63
N ALA A 340 4.61 -7.63 -6.69
CA ALA A 340 5.85 -8.40 -6.84
C ALA A 340 5.59 -9.90 -7.05
N MET A 341 4.66 -10.51 -6.31
CA MET A 341 4.25 -11.91 -6.52
C MET A 341 3.83 -12.20 -7.96
N ARG A 342 3.12 -11.24 -8.59
CA ARG A 342 2.70 -11.36 -9.98
C ARG A 342 3.86 -11.19 -10.96
N GLU A 343 4.70 -10.18 -10.73
CA GLU A 343 5.85 -9.91 -11.59
C GLU A 343 6.91 -11.02 -11.57
N GLU A 344 7.01 -11.72 -10.43
CA GLU A 344 7.86 -12.89 -10.24
C GLU A 344 7.24 -14.19 -10.79
N GLY A 345 6.00 -14.15 -11.30
CA GLY A 345 5.31 -15.32 -11.85
C GLY A 345 4.97 -16.39 -10.81
N LEU A 346 4.79 -15.99 -9.54
CA LEU A 346 4.46 -16.93 -8.46
C LEU A 346 2.99 -17.35 -8.46
N LEU A 347 2.13 -16.56 -9.10
CA LEU A 347 0.67 -16.73 -9.04
C LEU A 347 0.14 -17.57 -10.19
N LYS A 348 -0.80 -18.44 -9.87
CA LYS A 348 -1.54 -19.28 -10.83
C LYS A 348 -3.04 -19.06 -10.67
N PRO A 349 -3.82 -19.23 -11.74
CA PRO A 349 -5.28 -19.22 -11.63
C PRO A 349 -5.76 -20.25 -10.60
N GLY A 350 -6.68 -19.84 -9.73
CA GLY A 350 -7.18 -20.64 -8.62
C GLY A 350 -6.36 -20.56 -7.33
N ASP A 351 -5.17 -19.93 -7.33
CA ASP A 351 -4.43 -19.72 -6.09
C ASP A 351 -5.24 -18.88 -5.10
N ILE A 352 -5.15 -19.25 -3.81
CA ILE A 352 -5.85 -18.55 -2.73
C ILE A 352 -4.81 -17.72 -1.96
N ILE A 353 -4.95 -16.40 -2.04
CA ILE A 353 -4.06 -15.44 -1.40
C ILE A 353 -4.79 -14.80 -0.22
N LEU A 354 -4.22 -14.95 0.97
CA LEU A 354 -4.71 -14.28 2.17
C LEU A 354 -3.87 -13.04 2.44
N HIS A 355 -4.49 -11.88 2.30
CA HIS A 355 -3.89 -10.58 2.57
C HIS A 355 -4.13 -10.18 4.01
N LEU A 356 -3.09 -9.80 4.74
CA LEU A 356 -3.16 -9.49 6.18
C LEU A 356 -2.35 -8.23 6.52
N ALA A 357 -2.91 -7.36 7.34
CA ALA A 357 -2.17 -6.26 7.96
C ALA A 357 -2.63 -5.97 9.39
N PHE A 358 -1.77 -5.30 10.14
CA PHE A 358 -2.02 -4.70 11.44
C PHE A 358 -1.14 -3.45 11.59
N GLY A 359 -1.53 -2.50 12.43
CA GLY A 359 -0.80 -1.23 12.58
C GLY A 359 -1.43 -0.29 13.60
N ALA A 360 -1.03 0.99 13.57
CA ALA A 360 -1.51 2.04 14.47
C ALA A 360 -3.05 2.05 14.60
N GLY A 361 -3.54 2.35 15.80
CA GLY A 361 -4.97 2.40 16.13
C GLY A 361 -5.42 1.67 17.42
N LEU A 362 -5.04 0.44 17.76
CA LEU A 362 -4.43 -0.55 16.86
C LEU A 362 -5.48 -1.17 15.94
N THR A 363 -5.21 -1.14 14.65
CA THR A 363 -6.06 -1.69 13.59
C THR A 363 -5.50 -3.00 13.07
N TYR A 364 -6.37 -3.86 12.55
CA TYR A 364 -5.98 -5.13 11.95
C TYR A 364 -7.08 -5.64 11.01
N GLY A 365 -6.70 -6.43 10.01
CA GLY A 365 -7.66 -6.95 9.06
C GLY A 365 -7.02 -7.64 7.88
N GLY A 366 -7.87 -8.14 6.99
CA GLY A 366 -7.43 -8.86 5.81
C GLY A 366 -8.56 -9.16 4.83
N PHE A 367 -8.18 -9.76 3.72
CA PHE A 367 -9.11 -10.31 2.74
C PHE A 367 -8.53 -11.54 2.05
N ILE A 368 -9.41 -12.38 1.51
CA ILE A 368 -9.04 -13.50 0.64
C ILE A 368 -9.32 -13.12 -0.80
N GLU A 369 -8.31 -13.30 -1.65
CA GLU A 369 -8.36 -13.17 -3.09
C GLU A 369 -8.16 -14.55 -3.72
N ILE A 370 -9.04 -14.94 -4.64
CA ILE A 370 -8.82 -16.08 -5.53
C ILE A 370 -8.30 -15.55 -6.86
N ILE A 371 -7.12 -16.01 -7.28
CA ILE A 371 -6.45 -15.53 -8.49
C ILE A 371 -7.21 -15.99 -9.74
N SER A 372 -7.45 -15.07 -10.66
CA SER A 372 -7.98 -15.32 -12.00
C SER A 372 -6.87 -15.46 -13.05
N GLU A 373 -7.23 -15.94 -14.25
CA GLU A 373 -6.35 -15.94 -15.43
C GLU A 373 -5.72 -14.57 -15.69
N ARG A 374 -6.51 -13.50 -15.56
CA ARG A 374 -6.07 -12.11 -15.73
C ARG A 374 -5.00 -11.73 -14.70
N THR A 375 -5.21 -12.12 -13.44
CA THR A 375 -4.41 -11.64 -12.30
C THR A 375 -3.22 -12.54 -11.95
N ALA A 376 -3.12 -13.72 -12.57
CA ALA A 376 -1.99 -14.65 -12.46
C ALA A 376 -0.79 -14.22 -13.32
N SER A 377 -1.04 -13.80 -14.56
CA SER A 377 0.03 -13.63 -15.56
C SER A 377 0.90 -12.40 -15.27
N PRO A 378 2.24 -12.51 -15.35
CA PRO A 378 3.14 -11.35 -15.29
C PRO A 378 2.80 -10.33 -16.37
N ARG A 379 3.06 -9.05 -16.09
CA ARG A 379 2.79 -7.99 -17.05
C ARG A 379 3.68 -8.10 -18.29
N SER A 380 3.15 -7.72 -19.45
CA SER A 380 3.92 -7.73 -20.70
C SER A 380 5.07 -6.71 -20.63
N ARG A 381 6.23 -7.02 -21.23
CA ARG A 381 7.41 -6.12 -21.22
C ARG A 381 7.11 -4.71 -21.76
N HIS A 382 6.15 -4.56 -22.68
CA HIS A 382 5.73 -3.28 -23.23
C HIS A 382 5.08 -2.37 -22.18
N SER A 383 4.31 -2.92 -21.24
CA SER A 383 3.72 -2.16 -20.13
C SER A 383 4.78 -1.61 -19.17
N ARG A 384 5.86 -2.37 -18.91
CA ARG A 384 6.96 -1.97 -18.03
C ARG A 384 7.78 -0.78 -18.55
N ALA A 385 8.00 -0.71 -19.87
CA ALA A 385 8.82 0.35 -20.50
C ALA A 385 8.12 1.72 -20.60
N LEU A 386 6.80 1.74 -20.42
CA LEU A 386 5.98 2.93 -20.47
C LEU A 386 6.03 3.74 -19.16
N LEU A 387 6.59 3.20 -18.07
CA LEU A 387 6.46 3.76 -16.72
C LEU A 387 7.78 4.22 -16.11
N ASP A 388 8.72 4.65 -16.95
CA ASP A 388 9.89 5.38 -16.51
C ASP A 388 9.44 6.73 -15.90
N PRO A 389 9.76 7.04 -14.62
CA PRO A 389 9.43 8.30 -13.98
C PRO A 389 9.83 9.54 -14.79
N SER A 390 10.91 9.44 -15.59
CA SER A 390 11.38 10.52 -16.47
C SER A 390 10.50 10.75 -17.72
N ARG A 391 9.51 9.88 -17.97
CA ARG A 391 8.64 9.89 -19.16
C ARG A 391 7.16 10.10 -18.84
N LEU A 392 6.78 10.30 -17.58
CA LEU A 392 5.38 10.39 -17.14
C LEU A 392 4.55 11.42 -17.91
N THR A 393 5.15 12.55 -18.28
CA THR A 393 4.47 13.64 -19.01
C THR A 393 3.93 13.18 -20.38
N GLY A 394 4.65 12.28 -21.07
CA GLY A 394 4.23 11.73 -22.36
C GLY A 394 3.25 10.55 -22.24
N LEU A 395 3.14 9.93 -21.07
CA LEU A 395 2.24 8.80 -20.85
C LEU A 395 0.83 9.21 -20.51
N LEU A 396 0.68 10.31 -19.75
CA LEU A 396 -0.64 10.88 -19.46
C LEU A 396 -1.41 11.13 -20.75
N GLN A 397 -0.72 11.51 -21.84
CA GLN A 397 -1.22 11.74 -23.20
C GLN A 397 -1.53 10.47 -24.03
N ARG A 398 -1.14 9.27 -23.57
CA ARG A 398 -1.26 8.01 -24.34
C ARG A 398 -2.19 6.98 -23.70
N LEU A 399 -2.79 7.30 -22.55
CA LEU A 399 -3.80 6.44 -21.93
C LEU A 399 -5.11 6.46 -22.73
N PRO A 400 -5.89 5.36 -22.76
CA PRO A 400 -7.18 5.31 -23.44
C PRO A 400 -8.08 6.47 -22.99
N GLY A 401 -8.55 7.27 -23.96
CA GLY A 401 -9.28 8.52 -23.71
C GLY A 401 -8.52 9.80 -24.07
N HIS A 402 -7.25 9.72 -24.51
CA HIS A 402 -6.58 10.84 -25.17
C HIS A 402 -6.80 10.79 -26.68
N PHE A 403 -7.56 11.73 -27.20
CA PHE A 403 -7.63 12.01 -28.63
C PHE A 403 -6.41 12.85 -29.03
N SER A 404 -5.69 12.41 -30.07
CA SER A 404 -4.69 13.23 -30.73
C SER A 404 -5.39 14.46 -31.30
N GLN A 405 -4.92 15.66 -30.97
CA GLN A 405 -5.26 16.86 -31.74
C GLN A 405 -4.66 16.71 -33.14
N SER A 406 -5.39 16.08 -34.05
CA SER A 406 -5.11 16.14 -35.48
C SER A 406 -5.78 17.38 -36.05
N GLU A 407 -4.95 18.35 -36.45
CA GLU A 407 -5.14 19.28 -37.56
C GLU A 407 -6.49 20.01 -37.63
N HIS A 408 -6.55 21.18 -36.98
CA HIS A 408 -7.26 22.34 -37.54
C HIS A 408 -6.24 23.43 -37.82
N SER A 409 -5.50 23.24 -38.92
CA SER A 409 -4.95 24.34 -39.69
C SER A 409 -6.08 24.98 -40.48
N GLN A 410 -6.26 26.29 -40.28
CA GLN A 410 -6.67 27.30 -41.25
C GLN A 410 -7.56 26.84 -42.41
N ASP A 411 -8.84 27.23 -42.37
CA ASP A 411 -9.42 28.20 -43.30
C ASP A 411 -10.73 28.79 -42.75
#